data_AF-B0D6G7-F1
#
_entry.id   AF-B0D6G7-F1
#
_cell.length_a   1.000
_cell.length_b   1.000
_cell.length_c   1.000
_cell.angle_alpha   90.00
_cell.angle_beta   90.00
_cell.angle_gamma   90.00
#
_symmetry.space_group_name_H-M   'P 1'
#
loop_
_entity.id
_entity.type
_entity.pdbx_description
1 polymer ?
#
loop_
_entity_poly.entity_id
_entity_poly.type
_entity_poly.pdbx_seq_one_letter_code
_entity_poly.pdbx_strand_id
1 'polypeptide(L)'
;MVNIYLPMNNQQIFALSIPLVDIERLTLRPVKWLRFLLFTLCGVRGELATRPNGLPVDYDISLNDLAEAYHFMPQGEYRLVDLHAIDDRYIEFVLRDRQHLYDLNEESVDLGINSIENGLLLRPDLHKLLGAGSCAFLVTPNFALEPADIPRVETGPMPSRRITLQHFETYPSQTPQSDACMRGTGTPRPSTIVLDYMYGAAAYRRWGRGQEIKDLMQQRFTESYKSIPIPPAPPHISDDSDQNMESDDSKDLDYPLGEKKNRRRKHSDTSPEMLQAMDDILVLSMLIKGTTPESMAAEAQRRAEAEELHAQEASKVKVQQWMQNSESPNTNF
;
A
#
# COMPACT_ATOMS: atom_id res chain seq x y z
N MET A 1 10.37 20.43 -15.37
CA MET A 1 9.03 20.01 -14.88
C MET A 1 8.10 19.99 -16.07
N VAL A 2 7.10 19.13 -16.08
CA VAL A 2 6.00 19.14 -17.06
C VAL A 2 4.73 19.52 -16.32
N ASN A 3 4.08 20.58 -16.80
CA ASN A 3 2.88 21.14 -16.22
C ASN A 3 1.65 20.70 -17.02
N ILE A 4 0.59 20.32 -16.33
CA ILE A 4 -0.65 19.85 -16.95
C ILE A 4 -1.80 20.76 -16.56
N TYR A 5 -2.59 21.14 -17.55
CA TYR A 5 -3.79 21.96 -17.40
C TYR A 5 -5.03 21.19 -17.88
N LEU A 6 -6.13 21.34 -17.13
CA LEU A 6 -7.42 20.75 -17.43
C LEU A 6 -8.41 21.85 -17.82
N PRO A 7 -9.13 21.75 -18.95
CA PRO A 7 -10.21 22.66 -19.29
C PRO A 7 -11.44 22.35 -18.43
N MET A 8 -11.81 23.27 -17.55
CA MET A 8 -12.98 23.16 -16.67
C MET A 8 -13.70 24.51 -16.61
N ASN A 9 -15.01 24.52 -16.83
CA ASN A 9 -15.84 25.74 -16.80
C ASN A 9 -15.28 26.87 -17.69
N ASN A 10 -14.82 26.54 -18.90
CA ASN A 10 -14.17 27.45 -19.85
C ASN A 10 -12.85 28.07 -19.38
N GLN A 11 -12.23 27.53 -18.32
CA GLN A 11 -10.94 27.96 -17.80
C GLN A 11 -9.93 26.82 -17.84
N GLN A 12 -8.64 27.15 -17.90
CA GLN A 12 -7.55 26.18 -17.82
C GLN A 12 -7.07 26.11 -16.37
N ILE A 13 -7.40 25.02 -15.68
CA ILE A 13 -7.01 24.81 -14.29
C ILE A 13 -5.70 24.03 -14.26
N PHE A 14 -4.70 24.56 -13.56
CA PHE A 14 -3.45 23.85 -13.33
C PHE A 14 -3.69 22.65 -12.40
N ALA A 15 -3.32 21.45 -12.84
CA ALA A 15 -3.65 20.21 -12.14
C ALA A 15 -2.43 19.43 -11.64
N LEU A 16 -1.40 19.27 -12.47
CA LEU A 16 -0.22 18.46 -12.15
C LEU A 16 1.08 19.19 -12.49
N SER A 17 2.11 18.97 -11.67
CA SER A 17 3.50 19.36 -11.97
C SER A 17 4.43 18.17 -11.74
N ILE A 18 4.93 17.60 -12.83
CA ILE A 18 5.66 16.32 -12.81
C ILE A 18 7.15 16.57 -13.11
N PRO A 19 8.08 16.13 -12.24
CA PRO A 19 9.50 16.17 -12.54
C PRO A 19 9.87 15.33 -13.77
N LEU A 20 10.77 15.84 -14.63
CA LEU A 20 11.23 15.10 -15.81
C LEU A 20 11.89 13.76 -15.43
N VAL A 21 12.63 13.75 -14.31
CA VAL A 21 13.25 12.53 -13.76
C VAL A 21 12.24 11.45 -13.41
N ASP A 22 11.03 11.83 -12.97
CA ASP A 22 9.98 10.86 -12.70
C ASP A 22 9.44 10.30 -14.03
N ILE A 23 9.20 11.14 -15.04
CA ILE A 23 8.72 10.70 -16.35
C ILE A 23 9.70 9.74 -17.02
N GLU A 24 10.98 10.13 -17.10
CA GLU A 24 12.06 9.32 -17.67
C GLU A 24 12.17 7.94 -17.03
N ARG A 25 12.04 7.90 -15.70
CA ARG A 25 12.12 6.66 -14.93
C ARG A 25 10.85 5.81 -15.06
N LEU A 26 9.69 6.44 -15.28
CA LEU A 26 8.39 5.77 -15.27
C LEU A 26 7.99 5.16 -16.60
N THR A 27 8.45 5.73 -17.72
CA THR A 27 7.99 5.34 -19.07
C THR A 27 9.06 5.59 -20.14
N LEU A 28 9.04 4.76 -21.18
CA LEU A 28 9.80 4.96 -22.42
C LEU A 28 9.01 5.77 -23.46
N ARG A 29 7.70 5.99 -23.23
CA ARG A 29 6.80 6.81 -24.05
C ARG A 29 6.15 7.90 -23.20
N PRO A 30 6.84 9.03 -22.95
CA PRO A 30 6.39 10.10 -22.07
C PRO A 30 4.97 10.60 -22.35
N VAL A 31 4.66 10.93 -23.60
CA VAL A 31 3.37 11.57 -23.92
C VAL A 31 2.21 10.58 -23.88
N LYS A 32 2.42 9.32 -24.31
CA LYS A 32 1.43 8.24 -24.13
C LYS A 32 1.12 8.01 -22.65
N TRP A 33 2.15 8.02 -21.81
CA TRP A 33 1.99 7.88 -20.37
C TRP A 33 1.26 9.06 -19.73
N LEU A 34 1.59 10.30 -20.12
CA LEU A 34 0.85 11.49 -19.67
C LEU A 34 -0.63 11.41 -20.08
N ARG A 35 -0.91 10.93 -21.29
CA ARG A 35 -2.29 10.72 -21.78
C ARG A 35 -3.03 9.68 -20.93
N PHE A 36 -2.40 8.55 -20.64
CA PHE A 36 -2.95 7.52 -19.76
C PHE A 36 -3.18 8.06 -18.34
N LEU A 37 -2.19 8.77 -17.77
CA LEU A 37 -2.29 9.38 -16.46
C LEU A 37 -3.47 10.35 -16.37
N LEU A 38 -3.71 11.14 -17.42
CA LEU A 38 -4.84 12.06 -17.44
C LEU A 38 -6.18 11.34 -17.61
N PHE A 39 -6.22 10.23 -18.35
CA PHE A 39 -7.40 9.37 -18.38
C PHE A 39 -7.73 8.81 -16.99
N THR A 40 -6.74 8.28 -16.27
CA THR A 40 -6.97 7.71 -14.93
C THR A 40 -7.43 8.77 -13.93
N LEU A 41 -6.82 9.95 -13.99
CA LEU A 41 -7.19 11.11 -13.18
C LEU A 41 -8.60 11.62 -13.51
N CYS A 42 -8.89 11.79 -14.80
CA CYS A 42 -10.08 12.49 -15.27
C CYS A 42 -11.29 11.57 -15.47
N GLY A 43 -11.10 10.25 -15.52
CA GLY A 43 -12.15 9.28 -15.81
C GLY A 43 -12.82 9.52 -17.16
N VAL A 44 -12.07 10.02 -18.14
CA VAL A 44 -12.56 10.28 -19.51
C VAL A 44 -11.41 10.20 -20.49
N ARG A 45 -11.67 9.69 -21.70
CA ARG A 45 -10.68 9.71 -22.78
C ARG A 45 -10.44 11.13 -23.26
N GLY A 46 -9.25 11.38 -23.78
CA GLY A 46 -8.89 12.68 -24.32
C GLY A 46 -7.59 12.66 -25.07
N GLU A 47 -7.26 13.83 -25.63
CA GLU A 47 -6.02 14.12 -26.32
C GLU A 47 -5.20 15.15 -25.54
N LEU A 48 -3.94 15.35 -25.92
CA LEU A 48 -3.06 16.38 -25.35
C LEU A 48 -2.69 17.40 -26.41
N ALA A 49 -2.66 18.67 -26.05
CA ALA A 49 -2.17 19.77 -26.90
C ALA A 49 -1.12 20.58 -26.13
N THR A 50 -0.18 21.24 -26.84
CA THR A 50 0.78 22.17 -26.22
C THR A 50 0.20 23.55 -25.95
N ARG A 51 -1.02 23.82 -26.43
CA ARG A 51 -1.76 25.08 -26.24
C ARG A 51 -3.23 24.78 -25.98
N PRO A 52 -3.97 25.66 -25.28
CA PRO A 52 -5.42 25.52 -25.13
C PRO A 52 -6.09 25.47 -26.51
N ASN A 53 -6.94 24.48 -26.75
CA ASN A 53 -7.63 24.25 -28.03
C ASN A 53 -6.69 24.08 -29.25
N GLY A 54 -5.44 23.68 -29.00
CA GLY A 54 -4.47 23.37 -30.05
C GLY A 54 -4.77 22.04 -30.75
N LEU A 55 -3.95 21.72 -31.74
CA LEU A 55 -3.97 20.38 -32.35
C LEU A 55 -3.40 19.35 -31.36
N PRO A 56 -3.89 18.09 -31.40
CA PRO A 56 -3.28 16.99 -30.68
C PRO A 56 -1.78 16.88 -30.99
N VAL A 57 -0.98 16.61 -29.96
CA VAL A 57 0.46 16.36 -30.10
C VAL A 57 0.72 14.98 -30.70
N ASP A 58 1.90 14.82 -31.30
CA ASP A 58 2.42 13.50 -31.65
C ASP A 58 2.80 12.75 -30.36
N TYR A 59 2.35 11.50 -30.25
CA TYR A 59 2.53 10.63 -29.10
C TYR A 59 3.83 9.83 -29.14
N ASP A 60 4.52 9.80 -30.28
CA ASP A 60 5.77 9.05 -30.45
C ASP A 60 7.03 9.92 -30.29
N ILE A 61 6.89 11.16 -29.81
CA ILE A 61 8.02 12.06 -29.55
C ILE A 61 8.95 11.54 -28.44
N SER A 62 10.21 11.94 -28.52
CA SER A 62 11.24 11.56 -27.55
C SER A 62 11.15 12.39 -26.27
N LEU A 63 11.81 11.93 -25.20
CA LEU A 63 11.88 12.68 -23.93
C LEU A 63 12.52 14.07 -24.10
N ASN A 64 13.46 14.24 -25.03
CA ASN A 64 14.14 15.51 -25.28
C ASN A 64 13.24 16.56 -25.93
N ASP A 65 12.15 16.11 -26.56
CA ASP A 65 11.20 16.97 -27.29
C ASP A 65 9.95 17.30 -26.46
N LEU A 66 9.96 16.93 -25.17
CA LEU A 66 8.81 17.09 -24.30
C LEU A 66 8.55 18.58 -24.01
N ALA A 67 7.34 19.04 -24.29
CA ALA A 67 6.93 20.40 -23.95
C ALA A 67 6.87 20.60 -22.42
N GLU A 68 7.11 21.84 -21.98
CA GLU A 68 7.01 22.22 -20.57
C GLU A 68 5.57 22.19 -20.05
N ALA A 69 4.58 22.32 -20.95
CA ALA A 69 3.17 22.36 -20.60
C ALA A 69 2.31 21.62 -21.62
N TYR A 70 1.29 20.91 -21.11
CA TYR A 70 0.24 20.28 -21.90
C TYR A 70 -1.15 20.65 -21.38
N HIS A 71 -2.09 20.74 -22.30
CA HIS A 71 -3.51 20.97 -22.07
C HIS A 71 -4.28 19.72 -22.45
N PHE A 72 -5.05 19.18 -21.52
CA PHE A 72 -5.89 18.02 -21.78
C PHE A 72 -7.14 18.42 -22.57
N MET A 73 -7.56 17.62 -23.55
CA MET A 73 -8.76 17.85 -24.33
C MET A 73 -9.70 16.65 -24.15
N PRO A 74 -10.65 16.71 -23.20
CA PRO A 74 -11.52 15.59 -22.90
C PRO A 74 -12.53 15.36 -24.04
N GLN A 75 -12.87 14.09 -24.29
CA GLN A 75 -13.88 13.68 -25.28
C GLN A 75 -15.27 13.47 -24.64
N GLY A 76 -15.46 13.91 -23.39
CA GLY A 76 -16.69 13.74 -22.64
C GLY A 76 -16.65 14.46 -21.30
N GLU A 77 -17.59 14.12 -20.42
CA GLU A 77 -17.66 14.70 -19.08
C GLU A 77 -16.60 14.09 -18.15
N TYR A 78 -15.99 14.95 -17.32
CA TYR A 78 -15.05 14.50 -16.30
C TYR A 78 -15.72 13.61 -15.27
N ARG A 79 -14.98 12.59 -14.83
CA ARG A 79 -15.24 11.72 -13.69
C ARG A 79 -13.97 11.63 -12.85
N LEU A 80 -13.62 12.78 -12.26
CA LEU A 80 -12.38 12.97 -11.52
C LEU A 80 -12.23 11.92 -10.41
N VAL A 81 -10.98 11.52 -10.15
CA VAL A 81 -10.67 10.72 -8.97
C VAL A 81 -11.03 11.50 -7.70
N ASP A 82 -11.42 10.75 -6.69
CA ASP A 82 -11.65 11.19 -5.34
C ASP A 82 -10.50 10.68 -4.48
N LEU A 83 -9.99 11.56 -3.64
CA LEU A 83 -8.84 11.31 -2.80
C LEU A 83 -9.23 10.80 -1.42
N HIS A 84 -10.52 10.80 -1.05
CA HIS A 84 -10.95 10.58 0.33
C HIS A 84 -11.67 9.26 0.58
N ALA A 85 -12.13 8.56 -0.44
CA ALA A 85 -12.92 7.35 -0.24
C ALA A 85 -12.14 6.06 -0.51
N ILE A 86 -12.15 5.17 0.47
CA ILE A 86 -11.86 3.74 0.36
C ILE A 86 -12.87 3.03 1.27
N ASP A 87 -14.04 2.68 0.73
CA ASP A 87 -15.12 1.89 1.35
C ASP A 87 -15.74 0.96 0.27
N ASP A 88 -16.45 -0.09 0.63
CA ASP A 88 -17.08 -1.04 -0.30
C ASP A 88 -18.01 -0.34 -1.29
N ARG A 89 -18.85 0.55 -0.76
CA ARG A 89 -19.80 1.34 -1.58
C ARG A 89 -19.11 2.26 -2.55
N TYR A 90 -17.87 2.64 -2.26
CA TYR A 90 -17.06 3.44 -3.15
C TYR A 90 -16.54 2.62 -4.32
N ILE A 91 -16.09 1.38 -4.10
CA ILE A 91 -15.64 0.49 -5.17
C ILE A 91 -16.78 0.27 -6.16
N GLU A 92 -17.98 -0.06 -5.67
CA GLU A 92 -19.16 -0.21 -6.51
C GLU A 92 -19.48 1.07 -7.31
N PHE A 93 -19.37 2.23 -6.66
CA PHE A 93 -19.60 3.52 -7.34
C PHE A 93 -18.57 3.74 -8.44
N VAL A 94 -17.29 3.55 -8.17
CA VAL A 94 -16.20 3.71 -9.14
C VAL A 94 -16.38 2.75 -10.33
N LEU A 95 -16.72 1.49 -10.06
CA LEU A 95 -17.01 0.49 -11.09
C LEU A 95 -18.17 0.95 -11.98
N ARG A 96 -19.31 1.33 -11.38
CA ARG A 96 -20.49 1.81 -12.12
C ARG A 96 -20.22 3.10 -12.89
N ASP A 97 -19.47 4.02 -12.30
CA ASP A 97 -19.16 5.32 -12.86
C ASP A 97 -18.24 5.17 -14.09
N ARG A 98 -17.24 4.27 -14.01
CA ARG A 98 -16.21 4.15 -15.04
C ARG A 98 -16.39 2.97 -16.00
N GLN A 99 -17.32 2.05 -15.75
CA GLN A 99 -17.52 0.86 -16.60
C GLN A 99 -17.59 1.15 -18.11
N HIS A 100 -18.25 2.25 -18.49
CA HIS A 100 -18.44 2.64 -19.89
C HIS A 100 -17.14 2.99 -20.63
N LEU A 101 -16.02 3.16 -19.92
CA LEU A 101 -14.70 3.43 -20.50
C LEU A 101 -13.94 2.15 -20.89
N TYR A 102 -14.41 1.00 -20.42
CA TYR A 102 -13.76 -0.30 -20.52
C TYR A 102 -14.64 -1.30 -21.25
N ASP A 103 -14.02 -2.28 -21.89
CA ASP A 103 -14.71 -3.41 -22.48
C ASP A 103 -14.91 -4.48 -21.40
N LEU A 104 -16.06 -4.43 -20.72
CA LEU A 104 -16.37 -5.28 -19.55
C LEU A 104 -16.61 -6.76 -19.89
N ASN A 105 -16.50 -7.17 -21.15
CA ASN A 105 -16.72 -8.56 -21.54
C ASN A 105 -15.78 -9.56 -20.83
N GLU A 106 -14.72 -9.08 -20.16
CA GLU A 106 -13.72 -9.91 -19.47
C GLU A 106 -13.65 -9.76 -17.93
N GLU A 107 -14.34 -8.80 -17.28
CA GLU A 107 -14.19 -8.58 -15.83
C GLU A 107 -15.48 -8.92 -15.04
N SER A 108 -15.37 -9.78 -14.03
CA SER A 108 -16.46 -10.05 -13.08
C SER A 108 -16.63 -8.87 -12.11
N VAL A 109 -17.87 -8.43 -11.92
CA VAL A 109 -18.21 -7.19 -11.20
C VAL A 109 -18.38 -7.38 -9.68
N ASP A 110 -18.31 -8.62 -9.18
CA ASP A 110 -18.53 -8.90 -7.75
C ASP A 110 -17.25 -8.76 -6.91
N LEU A 111 -16.84 -7.51 -6.68
CA LEU A 111 -15.61 -7.15 -5.99
C LEU A 111 -15.91 -6.44 -4.67
N GLY A 112 -16.26 -7.20 -3.62
CA GLY A 112 -16.29 -6.67 -2.25
C GLY A 112 -14.91 -6.13 -1.82
N ILE A 113 -14.83 -5.27 -0.78
CA ILE A 113 -13.55 -4.69 -0.34
C ILE A 113 -12.53 -5.74 0.14
N ASN A 114 -13.04 -6.86 0.64
CA ASN A 114 -12.25 -7.96 1.15
C ASN A 114 -11.85 -8.95 0.04
N SER A 115 -12.29 -8.73 -1.19
CA SER A 115 -11.88 -9.55 -2.32
C SER A 115 -10.44 -9.23 -2.68
N ILE A 116 -9.54 -10.21 -2.67
CA ILE A 116 -8.17 -10.07 -3.20
C ILE A 116 -8.14 -9.64 -4.67
N GLU A 117 -9.25 -9.84 -5.39
CA GLU A 117 -9.45 -9.53 -6.80
C GLU A 117 -9.73 -8.04 -7.04
N ASN A 118 -9.90 -7.23 -6.00
CA ASN A 118 -9.98 -5.77 -6.17
C ASN A 118 -8.58 -5.12 -6.23
N GLY A 119 -7.51 -5.86 -5.92
CA GLY A 119 -6.15 -5.34 -5.85
C GLY A 119 -5.92 -4.31 -4.73
N LEU A 120 -6.91 -4.13 -3.85
CA LEU A 120 -6.86 -3.27 -2.67
C LEU A 120 -6.40 -4.05 -1.45
N LEU A 121 -6.72 -5.34 -1.29
CA LEU A 121 -6.21 -6.11 -0.15
C LEU A 121 -4.71 -6.41 -0.32
N LEU A 122 -3.88 -5.53 0.23
CA LEU A 122 -2.43 -5.54 0.08
C LEU A 122 -1.74 -5.72 1.43
N ARG A 123 -0.43 -5.92 1.40
CA ARG A 123 0.36 -5.82 2.62
C ARG A 123 0.27 -4.39 3.20
N PRO A 124 0.27 -4.22 4.54
CA PRO A 124 0.11 -2.89 5.16
C PRO A 124 1.14 -1.84 4.72
N ASP A 125 2.37 -2.27 4.43
CA ASP A 125 3.42 -1.40 3.92
C ASP A 125 3.08 -0.86 2.52
N LEU A 126 2.58 -1.72 1.63
CA LEU A 126 2.10 -1.28 0.31
C LEU A 126 0.86 -0.38 0.40
N HIS A 127 -0.08 -0.67 1.31
CA HIS A 127 -1.22 0.23 1.57
C HIS A 127 -0.77 1.62 1.97
N LYS A 128 0.20 1.71 2.88
CA LYS A 128 0.77 2.99 3.32
C LYS A 128 1.42 3.74 2.16
N LEU A 129 2.16 3.03 1.30
CA LEU A 129 2.81 3.63 0.13
C LEU A 129 1.79 4.11 -0.92
N LEU A 130 0.76 3.33 -1.23
CA LEU A 130 -0.34 3.73 -2.12
C LEU A 130 -1.11 4.93 -1.56
N GLY A 131 -1.44 4.88 -0.26
CA GLY A 131 -2.08 5.98 0.44
C GLY A 131 -1.23 7.25 0.47
N ALA A 132 0.10 7.14 0.51
CA ALA A 132 0.99 8.29 0.42
C ALA A 132 1.15 8.82 -1.02
N GLY A 133 0.67 8.11 -2.04
CA GLY A 133 0.99 8.39 -3.44
C GLY A 133 2.45 8.11 -3.78
N SER A 134 3.12 7.22 -3.04
CA SER A 134 4.52 6.83 -3.28
C SER A 134 4.65 5.71 -4.33
N CYS A 135 3.58 4.97 -4.60
CA CYS A 135 3.53 3.98 -5.68
C CYS A 135 2.09 3.78 -6.21
N ALA A 136 1.97 3.09 -7.35
CA ALA A 136 0.71 2.62 -7.91
C ALA A 136 0.91 1.42 -8.83
N PHE A 137 -0.15 0.64 -9.06
CA PHE A 137 -0.15 -0.45 -10.04
C PHE A 137 -0.60 0.06 -11.41
N LEU A 138 0.18 -0.24 -12.44
CA LEU A 138 -0.13 0.09 -13.84
C LEU A 138 -0.40 -1.18 -14.63
N VAL A 139 -1.56 -1.28 -15.26
CA VAL A 139 -1.89 -2.38 -16.17
C VAL A 139 -1.58 -1.98 -17.61
N THR A 140 -0.91 -2.88 -18.35
CA THR A 140 -0.64 -2.76 -19.80
C THR A 140 -0.91 -4.09 -20.51
N PRO A 141 -1.33 -4.11 -21.78
CA PRO A 141 -1.70 -2.97 -22.59
C PRO A 141 -2.94 -2.28 -22.02
N ASN A 142 -3.02 -0.99 -22.27
CA ASN A 142 -4.23 -0.19 -22.06
C ASN A 142 -4.45 0.68 -23.31
N PHE A 143 -5.42 1.60 -23.29
CA PHE A 143 -5.77 2.37 -24.49
C PHE A 143 -4.63 3.26 -25.02
N ALA A 144 -3.59 3.54 -24.23
CA ALA A 144 -2.50 4.43 -24.60
C ALA A 144 -1.11 3.79 -24.52
N LEU A 145 -0.91 2.78 -23.69
CA LEU A 145 0.40 2.18 -23.41
C LEU A 145 0.43 0.70 -23.74
N GLU A 146 1.52 0.28 -24.37
CA GLU A 146 1.89 -1.12 -24.54
C GLU A 146 2.80 -1.60 -23.40
N PRO A 147 2.89 -2.91 -23.11
CA PRO A 147 3.82 -3.43 -22.09
C PRO A 147 5.28 -3.03 -22.31
N ALA A 148 5.67 -2.84 -23.58
CA ALA A 148 7.01 -2.41 -23.98
C ALA A 148 7.29 -0.93 -23.73
N ASP A 149 6.27 -0.11 -23.50
CA ASP A 149 6.44 1.30 -23.19
C ASP A 149 6.88 1.53 -21.74
N ILE A 150 6.88 0.48 -20.91
CA ILE A 150 7.23 0.55 -19.49
C ILE A 150 8.60 -0.11 -19.24
N PRO A 151 9.57 0.60 -18.63
CA PRO A 151 10.87 0.03 -18.29
C PRO A 151 10.75 -1.30 -17.53
N ARG A 152 11.69 -2.23 -17.79
CA ARG A 152 11.73 -3.53 -17.11
C ARG A 152 13.16 -3.90 -16.76
N VAL A 153 13.28 -4.66 -15.67
CA VAL A 153 14.55 -5.26 -15.23
C VAL A 153 14.74 -6.65 -15.81
N GLU A 154 13.64 -7.35 -16.06
CA GLU A 154 13.66 -8.76 -16.44
C GLU A 154 14.15 -8.97 -17.87
N THR A 155 14.96 -10.02 -18.06
CA THR A 155 15.56 -10.39 -19.35
C THR A 155 14.68 -11.32 -20.19
N GLY A 156 13.53 -11.76 -19.66
CA GLY A 156 12.62 -12.69 -20.35
C GLY A 156 11.88 -12.10 -21.55
N PRO A 157 11.10 -12.93 -22.29
CA PRO A 157 10.20 -12.44 -23.33
C PRO A 157 9.16 -11.47 -22.72
N MET A 158 8.77 -10.43 -23.48
CA MET A 158 7.78 -9.46 -23.00
C MET A 158 6.41 -10.14 -22.88
N PRO A 159 5.75 -10.12 -21.71
CA PRO A 159 4.40 -10.65 -21.60
C PRO A 159 3.42 -9.79 -22.40
N SER A 160 2.38 -10.42 -22.95
CA SER A 160 1.32 -9.71 -23.69
C SER A 160 0.46 -8.81 -22.81
N ARG A 161 0.41 -9.07 -21.50
CA ARG A 161 -0.22 -8.23 -20.48
C ARG A 161 0.65 -8.21 -19.23
N ARG A 162 0.84 -7.05 -18.62
CA ARG A 162 1.74 -6.80 -17.49
C ARG A 162 1.06 -5.90 -16.47
N ILE A 163 1.22 -6.23 -15.19
CA ILE A 163 0.87 -5.35 -14.07
C ILE A 163 2.19 -4.89 -13.47
N THR A 164 2.47 -3.60 -13.48
CA THR A 164 3.74 -3.05 -12.98
C THR A 164 3.49 -2.27 -11.70
N LEU A 165 4.24 -2.57 -10.63
CA LEU A 165 4.28 -1.68 -9.47
C LEU A 165 5.25 -0.54 -9.77
N GLN A 166 4.71 0.66 -9.99
CA GLN A 166 5.48 1.86 -10.24
C GLN A 166 5.67 2.66 -8.97
N HIS A 167 6.92 2.89 -8.59
CA HIS A 167 7.26 3.79 -7.48
C HIS A 167 7.33 5.22 -8.00
N PHE A 168 6.54 6.15 -7.46
CA PHE A 168 6.59 7.57 -7.83
C PHE A 168 7.65 8.35 -7.05
N GLU A 169 8.11 7.80 -5.93
CA GLU A 169 9.20 8.36 -5.15
C GLU A 169 10.54 7.72 -5.54
N THR A 170 11.57 8.55 -5.64
CA THR A 170 12.94 8.06 -5.88
C THR A 170 13.59 7.79 -4.54
N TYR A 171 13.76 6.51 -4.20
CA TYR A 171 14.58 6.12 -3.06
C TYR A 171 16.04 5.98 -3.49
N PRO A 172 17.01 6.29 -2.60
CA PRO A 172 18.43 6.13 -2.91
C PRO A 172 18.80 4.68 -3.23
N SER A 173 18.10 3.71 -2.62
CA SER A 173 18.03 2.35 -3.12
C SER A 173 16.97 2.33 -4.23
N GLN A 174 17.41 2.46 -5.48
CA GLN A 174 16.53 2.33 -6.65
C GLN A 174 15.88 0.94 -6.64
N THR A 175 14.76 0.76 -5.94
CA THR A 175 13.91 -0.40 -6.13
C THR A 175 13.38 -0.28 -7.55
N PRO A 176 13.82 -1.17 -8.44
CA PRO A 176 13.42 -1.02 -9.82
C PRO A 176 11.93 -1.35 -9.96
N GLN A 177 11.32 -0.86 -11.02
CA GLN A 177 9.94 -1.21 -11.32
C GLN A 177 9.82 -2.73 -11.44
N SER A 178 8.94 -3.30 -10.64
CA SER A 178 8.79 -4.75 -10.52
C SER A 178 7.54 -5.20 -11.27
N ASP A 179 7.63 -6.36 -11.95
CA ASP A 179 6.43 -7.04 -12.42
C ASP A 179 5.64 -7.51 -11.19
N ALA A 180 4.42 -6.99 -11.05
CA ALA A 180 3.48 -7.30 -9.99
C ALA A 180 2.43 -8.33 -10.46
N CYS A 181 2.69 -9.02 -11.57
CA CYS A 181 1.84 -10.09 -12.06
C CYS A 181 1.72 -11.21 -11.01
N MET A 182 0.49 -11.40 -10.51
CA MET A 182 0.15 -12.51 -9.62
C MET A 182 0.15 -13.81 -10.42
N ARG A 183 1.26 -14.53 -10.44
CA ARG A 183 1.38 -15.82 -11.13
C ARG A 183 1.08 -16.97 -10.17
N GLY A 184 0.38 -17.99 -10.68
CA GLY A 184 0.33 -19.32 -10.06
C GLY A 184 -0.66 -19.51 -8.90
N THR A 185 -1.43 -18.48 -8.53
CA THR A 185 -2.42 -18.58 -7.45
C THR A 185 -3.79 -19.09 -7.90
N GLY A 186 -4.06 -19.07 -9.21
CA GLY A 186 -5.40 -19.37 -9.76
C GLY A 186 -6.46 -18.32 -9.41
N THR A 187 -6.08 -17.28 -8.66
CA THR A 187 -6.95 -16.15 -8.32
C THR A 187 -7.14 -15.29 -9.55
N PRO A 188 -8.36 -14.79 -9.81
CA PRO A 188 -8.57 -13.88 -10.92
C PRO A 188 -7.84 -12.56 -10.66
N ARG A 189 -7.64 -11.82 -11.74
CA ARG A 189 -6.80 -10.62 -11.75
C ARG A 189 -7.53 -9.44 -11.11
N PRO A 190 -6.78 -8.48 -10.54
CA PRO A 190 -7.36 -7.22 -10.12
C PRO A 190 -8.18 -6.56 -11.22
N SER A 191 -9.33 -5.94 -10.88
CA SER A 191 -10.06 -5.12 -11.84
C SER A 191 -9.20 -3.97 -12.35
N THR A 192 -9.13 -3.85 -13.67
CA THR A 192 -8.39 -2.78 -14.34
C THR A 192 -8.99 -1.42 -13.99
N ILE A 193 -10.32 -1.33 -13.83
CA ILE A 193 -11.00 -0.09 -13.44
C ILE A 193 -10.50 0.41 -12.09
N VAL A 194 -10.44 -0.49 -11.10
CA VAL A 194 -10.00 -0.15 -9.73
C VAL A 194 -8.53 0.22 -9.72
N LEU A 195 -7.67 -0.55 -10.41
CA LEU A 195 -6.24 -0.24 -10.48
C LEU A 195 -5.98 1.11 -11.16
N ASP A 196 -6.63 1.38 -12.29
CA ASP A 196 -6.51 2.65 -13.02
C ASP A 196 -7.01 3.81 -12.16
N TYR A 197 -8.13 3.63 -11.45
CA TYR A 197 -8.62 4.61 -10.50
C TYR A 197 -7.59 4.95 -9.42
N MET A 198 -7.05 3.92 -8.77
CA MET A 198 -6.04 4.05 -7.72
C MET A 198 -4.76 4.68 -8.26
N TYR A 199 -4.39 4.38 -9.50
CA TYR A 199 -3.25 5.00 -10.18
C TYR A 199 -3.44 6.51 -10.32
N GLY A 200 -4.60 6.96 -10.80
CA GLY A 200 -4.93 8.38 -10.90
C GLY A 200 -4.92 9.08 -9.55
N ALA A 201 -5.51 8.45 -8.52
CA ALA A 201 -5.53 8.99 -7.16
C ALA A 201 -4.12 9.13 -6.55
N ALA A 202 -3.30 8.08 -6.64
CA ALA A 202 -1.92 8.08 -6.15
C ALA A 202 -1.07 9.13 -6.89
N ALA A 203 -1.22 9.23 -8.21
CA ALA A 203 -0.48 10.20 -9.01
C ALA A 203 -0.87 11.65 -8.69
N TYR A 204 -2.15 11.93 -8.43
CA TYR A 204 -2.59 13.24 -7.96
C TYR A 204 -2.06 13.55 -6.57
N ARG A 205 -2.08 12.60 -5.63
CA ARG A 205 -1.46 12.82 -4.29
C ARG A 205 0.03 13.19 -4.42
N ARG A 206 0.73 12.60 -5.39
CA ARG A 206 2.15 12.88 -5.64
C ARG A 206 2.40 14.22 -6.33
N TRP A 207 1.80 14.43 -7.49
CA TRP A 207 2.14 15.53 -8.40
C TRP A 207 1.05 16.60 -8.51
N GLY A 208 -0.09 16.40 -7.84
CA GLY A 208 -1.18 17.36 -7.77
C GLY A 208 -0.71 18.71 -7.27
N ARG A 209 -1.07 19.76 -8.01
CA ARG A 209 -0.79 21.16 -7.69
C ARG A 209 -2.01 22.01 -8.06
N GLY A 210 -2.20 23.10 -7.31
CA GLY A 210 -3.32 24.00 -7.50
C GLY A 210 -4.44 23.76 -6.49
N GLN A 211 -4.83 24.81 -5.77
CA GLN A 211 -5.93 24.75 -4.82
C GLN A 211 -7.27 24.61 -5.56
N GLU A 212 -7.41 25.24 -6.74
CA GLU A 212 -8.62 25.22 -7.55
C GLU A 212 -9.07 23.81 -7.95
N ILE A 213 -8.16 22.98 -8.46
CA ILE A 213 -8.49 21.60 -8.83
C ILE A 213 -8.84 20.75 -7.60
N LYS A 214 -8.18 21.01 -6.46
CA LYS A 214 -8.45 20.32 -5.19
C LYS A 214 -9.83 20.66 -4.67
N ASP A 215 -10.19 21.95 -4.68
CA ASP A 215 -11.51 22.42 -4.26
C ASP A 215 -12.60 21.85 -5.16
N LEU A 216 -12.35 21.79 -6.47
CA LEU A 216 -13.29 21.20 -7.42
C LEU A 216 -13.49 19.69 -7.20
N MET A 217 -12.41 18.94 -6.98
CA MET A 217 -12.49 17.51 -6.65
C MET A 217 -13.28 17.30 -5.34
N GLN A 218 -13.00 18.11 -4.31
CA GLN A 218 -13.69 18.06 -3.03
C GLN A 218 -15.18 18.43 -3.14
N GLN A 219 -15.51 19.43 -3.96
CA GLN A 219 -16.89 19.83 -4.22
C GLN A 219 -17.65 18.70 -4.92
N ARG A 220 -17.09 18.14 -6.00
CA ARG A 220 -17.70 17.02 -6.73
C ARG A 220 -17.88 15.80 -5.85
N PHE A 221 -16.91 15.52 -4.98
CA PHE A 221 -17.06 14.47 -3.97
C PHE A 221 -18.25 14.76 -3.06
N THR A 222 -18.30 15.95 -2.48
CA THR A 222 -19.39 16.34 -1.59
C THR A 222 -20.75 16.23 -2.28
N GLU A 223 -20.86 16.61 -3.55
CA GLU A 223 -22.10 16.53 -4.33
C GLU A 223 -22.48 15.08 -4.68
N SER A 224 -21.52 14.27 -5.15
CA SER A 224 -21.77 12.91 -5.63
C SER A 224 -22.06 11.93 -4.48
N TYR A 225 -21.46 12.16 -3.30
CA TYR A 225 -21.57 11.27 -2.15
C TYR A 225 -22.58 11.74 -1.10
N LYS A 226 -23.17 12.94 -1.25
CA LYS A 226 -24.21 13.44 -0.32
C LYS A 226 -25.37 12.48 -0.14
N SER A 227 -25.70 11.71 -1.19
CA SER A 227 -26.81 10.76 -1.18
C SER A 227 -26.46 9.40 -0.60
N ILE A 228 -25.18 9.09 -0.34
CA ILE A 228 -24.80 7.82 0.28
C ILE A 228 -25.05 7.96 1.78
N PRO A 229 -26.04 7.23 2.36
CA PRO A 229 -26.30 7.32 3.78
C PRO A 229 -25.05 6.89 4.54
N ILE A 230 -24.53 7.76 5.40
CA ILE A 230 -23.44 7.40 6.32
C ILE A 230 -23.96 6.19 7.11
N PRO A 231 -23.24 5.05 7.12
CA PRO A 231 -23.70 3.92 7.91
C PRO A 231 -23.79 4.41 9.36
N PRO A 232 -24.85 4.07 10.11
CA PRO A 232 -24.95 4.47 11.50
C PRO A 232 -23.65 4.09 12.18
N ALA A 233 -23.04 5.04 12.91
CA ALA A 233 -21.82 4.76 13.64
C ALA A 233 -22.03 3.46 14.43
N PRO A 234 -21.08 2.50 14.37
CA PRO A 234 -21.21 1.28 15.14
C PRO A 234 -21.51 1.67 16.58
N PRO A 235 -22.47 1.00 17.24
CA PRO A 235 -22.91 1.39 18.58
C PRO A 235 -21.66 1.53 19.44
N HIS A 236 -21.45 2.75 19.95
CA HIS A 236 -20.39 3.01 20.91
C HIS A 236 -20.63 2.04 22.06
N ILE A 237 -19.79 1.00 22.15
CA ILE A 237 -19.72 0.15 23.33
C ILE A 237 -19.15 1.11 24.37
N SER A 238 -20.04 1.71 25.17
CA SER A 238 -19.66 2.52 26.31
C SER A 238 -18.97 1.57 27.29
N ASP A 239 -17.63 1.59 27.25
CA ASP A 239 -16.77 0.94 28.23
C ASP A 239 -16.86 1.74 29.55
N ASP A 240 -18.04 1.72 30.15
CA ASP A 240 -18.41 2.46 31.37
C ASP A 240 -18.04 1.68 32.66
N SER A 241 -17.06 0.78 32.58
CA SER A 241 -16.61 0.00 33.73
C SER A 241 -15.11 0.18 33.96
N ASP A 242 -14.68 1.33 34.46
CA ASP A 242 -13.45 1.46 35.26
C ASP A 242 -13.33 2.82 35.96
N GLN A 243 -14.33 3.16 36.78
CA GLN A 243 -14.19 4.19 37.82
C GLN A 243 -14.52 3.62 39.18
N ASN A 244 -13.62 2.83 39.75
CA ASN A 244 -13.50 2.76 41.20
C ASN A 244 -12.12 2.23 41.63
N MET A 245 -11.10 3.09 41.61
CA MET A 245 -9.89 2.85 42.38
C MET A 245 -9.67 4.05 43.28
N GLU A 246 -10.26 3.94 44.47
CA GLU A 246 -10.12 4.88 45.57
C GLU A 246 -8.65 5.13 45.88
N SER A 247 -8.36 6.43 45.97
CA SER A 247 -7.19 7.02 46.59
C SER A 247 -7.11 6.56 48.05
N ASP A 248 -6.14 5.70 48.38
CA ASP A 248 -5.74 5.47 49.76
C ASP A 248 -4.43 6.21 50.07
N ASP A 249 -4.51 6.93 51.18
CA ASP A 249 -3.65 7.99 51.66
C ASP A 249 -2.72 7.38 52.70
N SER A 250 -1.41 7.31 52.45
CA SER A 250 -0.46 6.94 53.50
C SER A 250 0.83 7.75 53.41
N LYS A 251 0.86 8.81 54.21
CA LYS A 251 2.08 9.36 54.81
C LYS A 251 2.67 8.29 55.73
N ASP A 252 3.93 7.91 55.54
CA ASP A 252 4.87 7.72 56.66
C ASP A 252 6.32 7.42 56.21
N LEU A 253 7.21 8.25 56.77
CA LEU A 253 8.49 7.95 57.41
C LEU A 253 9.74 7.53 56.59
N ASP A 254 10.75 8.39 56.77
CA ASP A 254 12.18 8.18 56.54
C ASP A 254 12.69 6.84 57.10
N TYR A 255 13.31 6.01 56.25
CA TYR A 255 14.32 5.01 56.65
C TYR A 255 15.38 4.83 55.55
N PRO A 256 16.67 4.60 55.89
CA PRO A 256 17.77 4.59 54.94
C PRO A 256 18.07 3.20 54.36
N LEU A 257 18.58 3.22 53.12
CA LEU A 257 19.46 2.26 52.44
C LEU A 257 19.41 0.78 52.87
N GLY A 258 18.84 -0.06 52.01
CA GLY A 258 19.01 -1.51 52.04
C GLY A 258 18.43 -2.21 50.80
N GLU A 259 19.33 -2.60 49.89
CA GLU A 259 19.30 -3.71 48.92
C GLU A 259 18.00 -4.33 48.37
N LYS A 260 18.11 -4.72 47.08
CA LYS A 260 17.27 -5.63 46.26
C LYS A 260 16.01 -5.02 45.62
N LYS A 261 16.22 -4.35 44.47
CA LYS A 261 15.17 -4.11 43.47
C LYS A 261 14.78 -5.42 42.78
N ASN A 262 13.83 -6.12 43.38
CA ASN A 262 12.94 -7.03 42.67
C ASN A 262 12.20 -6.25 41.58
N ARG A 263 12.51 -6.55 40.32
CA ARG A 263 11.74 -6.11 39.16
C ARG A 263 10.35 -6.74 39.23
N ARG A 264 9.43 -6.09 39.94
CA ARG A 264 7.99 -6.32 39.79
C ARG A 264 7.65 -5.98 38.34
N ARG A 265 7.47 -7.02 37.52
CA ARG A 265 6.86 -6.90 36.20
C ARG A 265 5.47 -6.32 36.42
N LYS A 266 5.33 -5.03 36.10
CA LYS A 266 4.04 -4.37 35.97
C LYS A 266 3.32 -5.13 34.86
N HIS A 267 2.35 -5.98 35.22
CA HIS A 267 1.41 -6.52 34.25
C HIS A 267 0.69 -5.28 33.69
N SER A 268 1.01 -4.93 32.44
CA SER A 268 0.20 -3.99 31.70
C SER A 268 -1.11 -4.71 31.41
N ASP A 269 -2.21 -4.23 31.99
CA ASP A 269 -3.54 -4.56 31.50
C ASP A 269 -3.59 -4.12 30.06
N THR A 270 -3.45 -5.11 29.19
CA THR A 270 -3.44 -4.94 27.75
C THR A 270 -4.91 -5.04 27.38
N SER A 271 -5.51 -3.97 26.88
CA SER A 271 -6.94 -3.96 26.59
C SER A 271 -7.31 -5.09 25.64
N PRO A 272 -8.53 -5.66 25.74
CA PRO A 272 -8.99 -6.72 24.84
C PRO A 272 -8.82 -6.36 23.36
N GLU A 273 -8.98 -5.08 23.01
CA GLU A 273 -8.79 -4.54 21.67
C GLU A 273 -7.34 -4.56 21.22
N MET A 274 -6.40 -4.31 22.13
CA MET A 274 -4.97 -4.40 21.84
C MET A 274 -4.50 -5.86 21.74
N LEU A 275 -5.10 -6.78 22.51
CA LEU A 275 -4.88 -8.21 22.33
C LEU A 275 -5.40 -8.69 20.97
N GLN A 276 -6.60 -8.26 20.56
CA GLN A 276 -7.14 -8.55 19.23
C GLN A 276 -6.25 -7.98 18.11
N ALA A 277 -5.78 -6.74 18.25
CA ALA A 277 -4.87 -6.13 17.28
C ALA A 277 -3.52 -6.87 17.20
N MET A 278 -3.01 -7.40 18.33
CA MET A 278 -1.81 -8.22 18.35
C MET A 278 -2.03 -9.57 17.65
N ASP A 279 -3.18 -10.20 17.85
CA ASP A 279 -3.57 -11.43 17.17
C ASP A 279 -3.73 -11.21 15.66
N ASP A 280 -4.35 -10.10 15.24
CA ASP A 280 -4.49 -9.72 13.84
C ASP A 280 -3.12 -9.46 13.18
N ILE A 281 -2.20 -8.79 13.89
CA ILE A 281 -0.81 -8.60 13.42
C ILE A 281 -0.07 -9.93 13.32
N LEU A 282 -0.29 -10.86 14.25
CA LEU A 282 0.33 -12.17 14.26
C LEU A 282 -0.15 -13.03 13.07
N VAL A 283 -1.46 -13.08 12.85
CA VAL A 283 -2.11 -13.76 11.71
C VAL A 283 -1.63 -13.15 10.39
N LEU A 284 -1.51 -11.83 10.31
CA LEU A 284 -0.99 -11.16 9.14
C LEU A 284 0.49 -11.48 8.89
N SER A 285 1.30 -11.58 9.94
CA SER A 285 2.72 -11.97 9.83
C SER A 285 2.90 -13.43 9.37
N MET A 286 2.01 -14.32 9.81
CA MET A 286 1.96 -15.73 9.38
C MET A 286 1.61 -15.84 7.90
N LEU A 287 0.63 -15.05 7.45
CA LEU A 287 0.25 -14.96 6.04
C LEU A 287 1.40 -14.43 5.16
N ILE A 288 2.12 -13.41 5.62
CA ILE A 288 3.24 -12.77 4.89
C ILE A 288 4.44 -13.71 4.73
N LYS A 289 4.71 -14.58 5.70
CA LYS A 289 5.85 -15.51 5.68
C LYS A 289 5.51 -16.88 5.08
N GLY A 290 4.25 -17.12 4.71
CA GLY A 290 3.77 -18.43 4.26
C GLY A 290 3.90 -19.51 5.34
N THR A 291 4.01 -19.11 6.60
CA THR A 291 4.13 -20.02 7.75
C THR A 291 2.77 -20.23 8.36
N THR A 292 2.29 -21.46 8.39
CA THR A 292 1.03 -21.78 9.05
C THR A 292 1.23 -21.90 10.57
N PRO A 293 0.19 -21.74 11.40
CA PRO A 293 0.28 -21.98 12.84
C PRO A 293 0.89 -23.35 13.17
N GLU A 294 0.58 -24.37 12.38
CA GLU A 294 1.11 -25.73 12.51
C GLU A 294 2.61 -25.78 12.19
N SER A 295 3.09 -25.01 11.19
CA SER A 295 4.52 -24.96 10.86
C SER A 295 5.32 -24.26 11.96
N MET A 296 4.76 -23.22 12.58
CA MET A 296 5.38 -22.54 13.71
C MET A 296 5.40 -23.40 14.98
N ALA A 297 4.30 -24.12 15.25
CA ALA A 297 4.26 -25.10 16.35
C ALA A 297 5.31 -26.21 16.15
N ALA A 298 5.44 -26.72 14.91
CA ALA A 298 6.44 -27.73 14.58
C ALA A 298 7.88 -27.20 14.64
N GLU A 299 8.14 -25.94 14.28
CA GLU A 299 9.46 -25.32 14.44
C GLU A 299 9.79 -25.05 15.91
N ALA A 300 8.84 -24.55 16.69
CA ALA A 300 9.01 -24.33 18.12
C ALA A 300 9.29 -25.65 18.85
N GLN A 301 8.58 -26.72 18.49
CA GLN A 301 8.83 -28.06 19.02
C GLN A 301 10.24 -28.55 18.65
N ARG A 302 10.67 -28.40 17.38
CA ARG A 302 12.03 -28.75 16.96
C ARG A 302 13.12 -27.98 17.72
N ARG A 303 12.89 -26.68 18.01
CA ARG A 303 13.82 -25.89 18.83
C ARG A 303 13.87 -26.38 20.26
N ALA A 304 12.73 -26.66 20.88
CA ALA A 304 12.67 -27.18 22.25
C ALA A 304 13.41 -28.53 22.36
N GLU A 305 13.21 -29.44 21.41
CA GLU A 305 13.91 -30.73 21.36
C GLU A 305 15.44 -30.55 21.19
N ALA A 306 15.87 -29.62 20.33
CA ALA A 306 17.29 -29.31 20.14
C ALA A 306 17.93 -28.69 21.39
N GLU A 307 17.21 -27.79 22.07
CA GLU A 307 17.66 -27.18 23.33
C GLU A 307 17.76 -28.22 24.46
N GLU A 308 16.80 -29.15 24.54
CA GLU A 308 16.86 -30.25 25.51
C GLU A 308 18.05 -31.17 25.24
N LEU A 309 18.30 -31.54 23.98
CA LEU A 309 19.43 -32.39 23.61
C LEU A 309 20.76 -31.71 23.96
N HIS A 310 20.89 -30.40 23.68
CA HIS A 310 22.05 -29.61 24.07
C HIS A 310 22.21 -29.53 25.61
N ALA A 311 21.12 -29.41 26.36
CA ALA A 311 21.17 -29.43 27.83
C ALA A 311 21.61 -30.80 28.37
N GLN A 312 21.19 -31.90 27.75
CA GLN A 312 21.63 -33.25 28.10
C GLN A 312 23.12 -33.46 27.82
N GLU A 313 23.62 -32.99 26.68
CA GLU A 313 25.06 -33.04 26.35
C GLU A 313 25.90 -32.22 27.33
N ALA A 314 25.49 -30.99 27.63
CA ALA A 314 26.15 -30.15 28.63
C ALA A 314 26.19 -30.82 30.01
N SER A 315 25.13 -31.55 30.36
CA SER A 315 25.05 -32.32 31.60
C SER A 315 26.02 -33.49 31.61
N LYS A 316 26.14 -34.23 30.49
CA LYS A 316 27.10 -35.34 30.34
C LYS A 316 28.55 -34.86 30.46
N VAL A 317 28.89 -33.73 29.83
CA VAL A 317 30.23 -33.13 29.92
C VAL A 317 30.56 -32.75 31.36
N LYS A 318 29.62 -32.14 32.09
CA LYS A 318 29.81 -31.84 33.53
C LYS A 318 30.05 -33.09 34.37
N VAL A 319 29.30 -34.17 34.12
CA VAL A 319 29.48 -35.45 34.82
C VAL A 319 30.86 -36.04 34.53
N GLN A 320 31.32 -36.03 33.28
CA GLN A 320 32.66 -36.48 32.92
C GLN A 320 33.76 -35.66 33.61
N GLN A 321 33.60 -34.34 33.64
CA GLN A 321 34.53 -33.44 34.33
C GLN A 321 34.57 -33.72 35.84
N TRP A 322 33.44 -34.02 36.46
CA TRP A 322 33.38 -34.43 37.86
C TRP A 322 34.09 -35.77 38.10
N MET A 323 33.92 -36.76 37.22
CA MET A 323 34.63 -38.04 37.33
C MET A 323 36.15 -37.85 37.26
N GLN A 324 36.64 -37.07 36.28
CA GLN A 324 38.07 -36.78 36.13
C GLN A 324 38.65 -36.02 37.34
N ASN A 325 37.90 -35.08 37.90
CA ASN A 325 38.33 -34.35 39.10
C ASN A 325 38.33 -35.24 40.36
N SER A 326 37.45 -36.24 40.44
CA SER A 326 37.40 -37.19 41.55
C SER A 326 38.51 -38.25 41.49
N GLU A 327 39.02 -38.54 40.30
CA GLU A 327 40.09 -39.52 40.09
C GLU A 327 41.50 -38.93 40.26
N SER A 328 41.64 -37.60 40.38
CA SER A 328 42.91 -36.96 40.72
C SER A 328 43.22 -37.21 42.20
N PRO A 329 44.07 -38.19 42.56
CA PRO A 329 44.35 -38.46 43.96
C PRO A 329 45.22 -37.30 44.45
N ASN A 330 44.91 -36.78 45.63
CA ASN A 330 45.79 -35.85 46.34
C ASN A 330 47.15 -36.53 46.59
N THR A 331 48.06 -36.47 45.62
CA THR A 331 49.49 -36.68 45.82
C THR A 331 50.07 -35.40 46.40
N ASN A 332 49.82 -35.20 47.69
CA ASN A 332 50.64 -34.35 48.55
C ASN A 332 50.85 -35.13 49.84
N PHE A 333 51.93 -35.89 49.85
CA PHE A 333 52.66 -36.31 51.04
C PHE A 333 54.12 -35.94 50.85
#